data_AF-A0A7C5NJ70-F1
#
_entry.id   AF-A0A7C5NJ70-F1
#
_cell.length_a   1.000
_cell.length_b   1.000
_cell.length_c   1.000
_cell.angle_alpha   90.00
_cell.angle_beta   90.00
_cell.angle_gamma   90.00
#
_symmetry.space_group_name_H-M   'P 1'
#
loop_
_entity.id
_entity.type
_entity.pdbx_description
1 polymer ?
#
loop_
_entity_poly.entity_id
_entity_poly.type
_entity_poly.pdbx_seq_one_letter_code
_entity_poly.pdbx_strand_id
1 'polypeptide(L)' 'REKPLLASGILARIPDSSFVDVLYFDTKYYYLNGTRGRWCRVKYADKEGWVWDGFIEIQ' A
#
# COMPACT_ATOMS: atom_id res chain seq x y z
N ARG A 1 -0.07 -5.23 3.27
CA ARG A 1 0.87 -6.38 3.27
C ARG A 1 1.92 -6.20 4.35
N GLU A 2 2.56 -7.27 4.81
CA GLU A 2 3.60 -7.23 5.85
C GLU A 2 4.85 -6.47 5.43
N LYS A 3 5.30 -6.69 4.18
CA LYS A 3 6.48 -6.07 3.57
C LYS A 3 6.10 -5.43 2.23
N PRO A 4 6.89 -4.50 1.68
CA PRO A 4 6.66 -3.91 0.36
C PRO A 4 7.07 -4.88 -0.76
N LEU A 5 6.47 -6.08 -0.77
CA LEU A 5 6.79 -7.17 -1.69
C LEU A 5 5.53 -7.93 -2.09
N LEU A 6 5.43 -8.29 -3.37
CA LEU A 6 4.31 -9.08 -3.90
C LEU A 6 4.19 -10.48 -3.30
N ALA A 7 5.27 -11.05 -2.79
CA ALA A 7 5.26 -12.38 -2.15
C ALA A 7 4.96 -12.31 -0.64
N SER A 8 4.87 -11.11 -0.05
CA SER A 8 4.67 -10.97 1.39
C SER A 8 3.24 -11.26 1.84
N GLY A 9 3.09 -11.65 3.11
CA GLY A 9 1.81 -11.95 3.74
C GLY A 9 0.80 -10.79 3.64
N ILE A 10 -0.48 -11.16 3.50
CA ILE A 10 -1.60 -10.22 3.51
C ILE A 10 -2.06 -10.03 4.95
N LEU A 11 -1.81 -8.84 5.52
CA LEU A 11 -2.24 -8.47 6.88
C LEU A 11 -3.74 -8.19 7.02
N ALA A 12 -4.31 -7.60 5.96
CA ALA A 12 -5.68 -7.15 5.89
C ALA A 12 -6.10 -6.93 4.43
N ARG A 13 -7.41 -6.97 4.18
CA ARG A 13 -8.04 -6.46 2.96
C ARG A 13 -8.84 -5.22 3.36
N ILE A 14 -8.63 -4.12 2.65
CA ILE A 14 -9.29 -2.85 2.90
C ILE A 14 -10.42 -2.73 1.86
N PRO A 15 -11.68 -2.48 2.26
CA PRO A 15 -12.77 -2.24 1.31
C PRO A 15 -12.48 -1.03 0.43
N ASP A 16 -13.02 -1.05 -0.78
CA ASP A 16 -12.98 0.11 -1.68
C ASP A 16 -13.52 1.37 -0.99
N SER A 17 -13.00 2.54 -1.37
CA SER A 17 -13.41 3.85 -0.83
C SER A 17 -13.23 4.02 0.69
N SER A 18 -12.43 3.16 1.35
CA SER A 18 -12.07 3.34 2.76
C SER A 18 -10.98 4.38 2.93
N PHE A 19 -11.08 5.20 3.98
CA PHE A 19 -9.99 6.10 4.37
C PHE A 19 -8.87 5.34 5.08
N VAL A 20 -7.64 5.74 4.79
CA VAL A 20 -6.41 5.23 5.43
C VAL A 20 -5.50 6.41 5.76
N ASP A 21 -4.72 6.30 6.83
CA ASP A 21 -3.66 7.27 7.08
C ASP A 21 -2.41 6.86 6.29
N VAL A 22 -1.93 7.74 5.42
CA VAL A 22 -0.66 7.54 4.73
C VAL A 22 0.48 7.97 5.64
N LEU A 23 1.31 7.02 6.06
CA LEU A 23 2.44 7.28 6.93
C LEU A 23 3.69 7.65 6.12
N TYR A 24 3.93 6.94 5.01
CA TYR A 24 5.12 7.13 4.18
C TYR A 24 4.95 6.54 2.78
N PHE A 25 5.39 7.26 1.75
CA PHE A 25 5.61 6.72 0.41
C PHE A 25 7.06 6.31 0.23
N ASP A 26 7.31 5.10 -0.28
CA ASP A 26 8.66 4.69 -0.67
C ASP A 26 9.25 5.68 -1.70
N THR A 27 10.55 5.89 -1.62
CA THR A 27 11.30 6.72 -2.57
C THR A 27 11.56 5.98 -3.87
N LYS A 28 11.53 4.64 -3.84
CA LYS A 28 11.80 3.79 -4.99
C LYS A 28 10.52 3.45 -5.76
N TYR A 29 10.64 3.47 -7.09
CA TYR A 29 9.63 2.94 -8.00
C TYR A 29 9.93 1.50 -8.36
N TYR A 30 8.87 0.71 -8.45
CA TYR A 30 8.90 -0.69 -8.85
C TYR A 30 7.92 -0.90 -10.00
N TYR A 31 8.04 -2.04 -10.68
CA TYR A 31 7.08 -2.49 -11.68
C TYR A 31 6.33 -3.71 -11.14
N LEU A 32 5.01 -3.60 -11.02
CA LEU A 32 4.13 -4.71 -10.69
C LEU A 32 3.23 -4.98 -11.89
N ASN A 33 3.29 -6.19 -12.46
CA ASN A 33 2.53 -6.57 -13.66
C ASN A 33 2.66 -5.54 -14.80
N GLY A 34 3.87 -5.05 -15.06
CA GLY A 34 4.15 -4.03 -16.08
C GLY A 34 3.74 -2.61 -15.71
N THR A 35 3.07 -2.40 -14.57
CA THR A 35 2.66 -1.08 -14.09
C THR A 35 3.70 -0.51 -13.14
N ARG A 36 4.20 0.69 -13.43
CA ARG A 36 5.10 1.42 -12.54
C ARG A 36 4.33 2.01 -11.38
N GLY A 37 4.87 1.92 -10.17
CA GLY A 37 4.31 2.54 -8.98
C GLY A 37 5.25 2.37 -7.79
N ARG A 38 4.74 2.59 -6.58
CA ARG A 38 5.50 2.56 -5.33
C ARG A 38 4.69 1.94 -4.22
N TRP A 39 5.41 1.41 -3.25
CA TRP A 39 4.78 0.99 -2.01
C TRP A 39 4.53 2.18 -1.09
N CYS A 40 3.36 2.16 -0.47
CA CYS A 40 2.94 3.12 0.53
C CYS A 40 2.73 2.39 1.85
N ARG A 41 3.33 2.90 2.93
CA ARG A 41 3.04 2.47 4.30
C ARG A 41 1.80 3.23 4.76
N VAL A 42 0.76 2.49 5.14
CA VAL A 42 -0.50 3.05 5.63
C VAL A 42 -0.86 2.47 6.98
N LYS A 43 -1.71 3.18 7.70
CA LYS A 43 -2.47 2.67 8.83
C LYS A 43 -3.95 2.59 8.48
N TYR A 44 -4.57 1.46 8.79
CA TYR A 44 -6.00 1.22 8.65
C TYR A 44 -6.51 0.50 9.91
N ALA A 45 -7.44 1.13 10.62
CA ALA A 45 -7.79 0.77 11.99
C ALA A 45 -6.51 0.62 12.86
N ASP A 46 -6.35 -0.49 13.58
CA ASP A 46 -5.19 -0.74 14.44
C ASP A 46 -4.04 -1.47 13.73
N LYS A 47 -4.06 -1.54 12.40
CA LYS A 47 -3.06 -2.25 11.61
C LYS A 47 -2.25 -1.32 10.72
N GLU A 48 -0.94 -1.50 10.74
CA GLU A 48 -0.04 -0.86 9.78
C GLU A 48 0.48 -1.86 8.75
N GLY A 49 0.53 -1.45 7.49
CA GLY A 49 0.92 -2.32 6.40
C GLY A 49 1.33 -1.57 5.15
N TRP A 50 1.76 -2.34 4.15
CA TRP A 50 2.13 -1.83 2.83
C TRP A 50 1.02 -2.04 1.80
N VAL A 51 0.70 -1.00 1.05
CA VAL A 51 -0.25 -1.01 -0.07
C VAL A 51 0.45 -0.46 -1.31
N TRP A 52 -0.07 -0.79 -2.48
CA TRP A 52 0.43 -0.24 -3.73
C TRP A 52 -0.21 1.12 -4.00
N ASP A 53 0.59 2.13 -4.37
CA ASP A 53 0.13 3.50 -4.58
C ASP A 53 -0.92 3.62 -5.69
N GLY A 54 -0.91 2.72 -6.67
CA GLY A 54 -1.96 2.66 -7.70
C GLY A 54 -3.38 2.37 -7.19
N PHE A 55 -3.56 2.09 -5.89
CA PHE A 55 -4.87 1.95 -5.24
C PHE A 55 -5.15 3.08 -4.22
N ILE A 56 -4.34 4.14 -4.21
CA ILE A 56 -4.47 5.25 -3.27
C ILE A 56 -4.73 6.54 -4.06
N GLU A 57 -5.80 7.23 -3.69
CA GLU A 57 -6.08 8.59 -4.12
C GLU A 57 -5.80 9.54 -2.94
N ILE A 58 -5.02 10.61 -3.18
CA ILE A 58 -4.79 11.66 -2.19
C ILE A 58 -5.84 12.75 -2.39
N GLN A 59 -6.54 13.09 -1.31
CA GLN A 59 -7.49 14.21 -1.25
C GLN A 59 -6.86 15.42 -0.57
#